data_AF-A0A3Q4H444-F1
#
_entry.id   AF-A0A3Q4H444-F1
#
_cell.length_a   1.000
_cell.length_b   1.000
_cell.length_c   1.000
_cell.angle_alpha   90.00
_cell.angle_beta   90.00
_cell.angle_gamma   90.00
#
_symmetry.space_group_name_H-M   'P 1'
#
loop_
_entity.id
_entity.type
_entity.pdbx_description
1 polymer ?
#
loop_
_entity_poly.entity_id
_entity_poly.type
_entity_poly.pdbx_seq_one_letter_code
_entity_poly.pdbx_strand_id
1 'polypeptide(L)'
;DSAGRTAAMASGGVPLPTATQCATKVELSISCENLMDMDVFSKSDPLCALYINTSDSQWYEFGRTEMILNCLNPKFAKRFVIDYYFETVQRLKFCVYDIDNDTYDLSDDDFLGELECTLGQVSFPFIRLLFKH
;
A
#
# COMPACT_ATOMS: atom_id res chain seq x y z
N ASP A 1 19.70 14.22 60.02
CA ASP A 1 19.03 13.21 59.19
C ASP A 1 17.52 13.41 59.35
N SER A 2 16.94 14.29 58.54
CA SER A 2 16.26 13.98 57.26
C SER A 2 14.80 13.60 57.47
N ALA A 3 13.92 14.43 56.87
CA ALA A 3 12.55 14.22 56.40
C ALA A 3 11.54 13.47 57.31
N GLY A 4 10.35 14.00 57.58
CA GLY A 4 9.48 14.70 56.63
C GLY A 4 8.31 13.78 56.27
N ARG A 5 7.13 14.15 56.75
CA ARG A 5 5.84 13.48 56.56
C ARG A 5 5.57 13.10 55.09
N THR A 6 4.86 12.00 54.85
CA THR A 6 3.90 11.94 53.74
C THR A 6 2.82 10.90 53.98
N ALA A 7 1.58 11.39 53.91
CA ALA A 7 0.37 10.62 53.69
C ALA A 7 0.22 10.29 52.19
N ALA A 8 -0.56 9.26 51.84
CA ALA A 8 -1.76 9.42 50.99
C ALA A 8 -2.37 8.06 50.60
N MET A 9 -3.70 8.10 50.56
CA MET A 9 -4.65 7.07 50.13
C MET A 9 -4.64 6.85 48.60
N ALA A 10 -5.10 5.65 48.23
CA ALA A 10 -5.98 5.30 47.10
C ALA A 10 -5.59 5.69 45.66
N SER A 11 -5.50 4.68 44.79
CA SER A 11 -6.61 4.34 43.87
C SER A 11 -6.19 3.17 42.98
N GLY A 12 -6.96 2.09 43.00
CA GLY A 12 -6.89 1.03 41.99
C GLY A 12 -7.39 1.59 40.66
N GLY A 13 -6.46 2.05 39.82
CA GLY A 13 -6.76 2.36 38.43
C GLY A 13 -6.97 1.05 37.67
N VAL A 14 -8.22 0.73 37.36
CA VAL A 14 -8.50 -0.17 36.23
C VAL A 14 -7.88 0.48 35.01
N PRO A 15 -6.99 -0.17 34.24
CA PRO A 15 -6.54 0.38 32.97
C PRO A 15 -7.80 0.61 32.13
N LEU A 16 -8.08 1.88 31.82
CA LEU A 16 -9.10 2.23 30.84
C LEU A 16 -8.74 1.44 29.57
N PRO A 17 -9.67 0.71 28.91
CA PRO A 17 -9.36 0.07 27.65
C PRO A 17 -8.88 1.18 26.72
N THR A 18 -7.57 1.20 26.45
CA THR A 18 -6.97 2.07 25.44
C THR A 18 -7.77 1.79 24.19
N ALA A 19 -8.41 2.83 23.65
CA ALA A 19 -9.33 2.75 22.52
C ALA A 19 -8.84 1.65 21.57
N THR A 20 -9.58 0.54 21.53
CA THR A 20 -9.29 -0.53 20.61
C THR A 20 -9.54 0.10 19.25
N GLN A 21 -8.48 0.56 18.59
CA GLN A 21 -8.59 0.99 17.20
C GLN A 21 -9.13 -0.25 16.48
N CYS A 22 -10.39 -0.19 16.05
CA CYS A 22 -11.04 -1.28 15.34
C CYS A 22 -10.44 -1.33 13.94
N ALA A 23 -9.20 -1.81 13.85
CA ALA A 23 -8.50 -2.04 12.62
C ALA A 23 -8.96 -3.37 12.03
N THR A 24 -9.38 -3.37 10.78
CA THR A 24 -9.69 -4.59 10.03
C THR A 24 -8.54 -4.90 9.09
N LYS A 25 -8.06 -6.14 9.06
CA LYS A 25 -7.04 -6.52 8.08
C LYS A 25 -7.66 -6.75 6.71
N VAL A 26 -7.07 -6.10 5.73
CA VAL A 26 -7.45 -6.19 4.32
C VAL A 26 -6.32 -6.85 3.55
N GLU A 27 -6.67 -7.76 2.65
CA GLU A 27 -5.75 -8.30 1.67
C GLU A 27 -6.05 -7.74 0.28
N LEU A 28 -5.04 -7.17 -0.37
CA LEU A 28 -5.14 -6.63 -1.72
C LEU A 28 -4.38 -7.54 -2.69
N SER A 29 -5.09 -8.04 -3.70
CA SER A 29 -4.52 -8.70 -4.87
C SER A 29 -4.60 -7.76 -6.07
N ILE A 30 -3.51 -7.68 -6.85
CA ILE A 30 -3.37 -6.73 -7.96
C ILE A 30 -3.22 -7.50 -9.26
N SER A 31 -3.94 -7.06 -10.28
CA SER A 31 -3.73 -7.46 -11.66
C SER A 31 -3.89 -6.27 -12.58
N CYS A 32 -3.10 -6.21 -13.65
CA CYS A 32 -3.26 -5.21 -14.71
C CYS A 32 -3.81 -5.87 -15.97
N GLU A 33 -4.48 -5.09 -16.80
CA GLU A 33 -4.91 -5.52 -18.11
C GLU A 33 -4.70 -4.42 -19.15
N ASN A 34 -4.34 -4.85 -20.35
CA ASN A 34 -4.07 -4.00 -21.50
C ASN A 34 -3.04 -2.91 -21.19
N LEU A 35 -1.93 -3.28 -20.55
CA LEU A 35 -0.79 -2.36 -20.39
C LEU A 35 -0.30 -1.88 -21.76
N MET A 36 0.17 -0.63 -21.80
CA MET A 36 0.71 -0.04 -23.02
C MET A 36 1.99 -0.78 -23.41
N ASP A 37 2.09 -1.18 -24.67
CA ASP A 37 3.29 -1.83 -25.20
C ASP A 37 4.27 -0.71 -25.58
N MET A 38 5.27 -0.46 -24.72
CA MET A 38 6.30 0.56 -24.96
C MET A 38 7.33 0.11 -26.00
N ASP A 39 7.45 -1.20 -26.22
CA ASP A 39 8.45 -1.78 -27.09
C ASP A 39 7.90 -2.22 -28.46
N VAL A 40 8.66 -1.91 -29.52
CA VAL A 40 8.34 -2.31 -30.91
C VAL A 40 8.75 -3.77 -31.17
N PHE A 41 9.59 -4.36 -30.31
CA PHE A 41 10.20 -5.69 -30.51
C PHE A 41 10.15 -6.63 -29.28
N SER A 42 9.68 -6.16 -28.12
CA SER A 42 9.49 -6.93 -26.86
C SER A 42 8.18 -6.52 -26.20
N LYS A 43 7.72 -7.27 -25.20
CA LYS A 43 6.59 -6.88 -24.35
C LYS A 43 7.13 -6.36 -23.03
N SER A 44 6.36 -5.51 -22.36
CA SER A 44 6.68 -5.01 -21.02
C SER A 44 6.89 -6.11 -19.97
N ASP A 45 7.78 -5.83 -19.02
CA ASP A 45 8.12 -6.56 -17.80
C ASP A 45 7.52 -5.84 -16.57
N PRO A 46 6.19 -5.81 -16.39
CA PRO A 46 5.56 -4.94 -15.40
C PRO A 46 5.84 -5.32 -13.95
N LEU A 47 6.01 -4.28 -13.13
CA LEU A 47 6.02 -4.33 -11.67
C LEU A 47 5.08 -3.25 -11.12
N CYS A 48 4.33 -3.57 -10.05
CA CYS A 48 3.46 -2.61 -9.37
C CYS A 48 4.03 -2.20 -8.01
N ALA A 49 4.21 -0.90 -7.80
CA ALA A 49 4.54 -0.29 -6.52
C ALA A 49 3.28 0.30 -5.86
N LEU A 50 3.04 -0.06 -4.61
CA LEU A 50 1.96 0.48 -3.79
C LEU A 50 2.52 1.55 -2.85
N TYR A 51 1.92 2.74 -2.91
CA TYR A 51 2.16 3.84 -2.01
C TYR A 51 0.92 4.12 -1.16
N ILE A 52 1.12 4.53 0.09
CA ILE A 52 0.03 4.87 1.01
C ILE A 52 0.25 6.29 1.56
N ASN A 53 -0.85 7.02 1.74
CA ASN A 53 -0.87 8.32 2.42
C ASN A 53 -2.07 8.37 3.39
N THR A 54 -1.78 8.58 4.67
CA THR A 54 -2.78 8.57 5.77
C THR A 54 -2.95 9.91 6.47
N SER A 55 -2.11 10.91 6.17
CA SER A 55 -2.07 12.19 6.92
C SER A 55 -1.78 13.41 6.02
N ASP A 56 -2.09 13.28 4.72
CA ASP A 56 -1.94 14.29 3.67
C ASP A 56 -0.52 14.89 3.52
N SER A 57 0.46 14.35 4.23
CA SER A 57 1.78 14.98 4.36
C SER A 57 2.82 14.32 3.45
N GLN A 58 2.72 13.01 3.20
CA GLN A 58 3.68 12.28 2.37
C GLN A 58 3.12 10.93 1.92
N TRP A 59 3.46 10.55 0.69
CA TRP A 59 3.35 9.19 0.20
C TRP A 59 4.58 8.40 0.65
N TYR A 60 4.36 7.20 1.17
CA TYR A 60 5.44 6.25 1.43
C TYR A 60 5.20 4.97 0.66
N GLU A 61 6.28 4.35 0.19
CA GLU A 61 6.20 3.05 -0.48
C GLU A 61 5.85 1.98 0.57
N PHE A 62 4.67 1.37 0.42
CA PHE A 62 4.25 0.25 1.24
C PHE A 62 4.93 -1.05 0.77
N GLY A 63 5.12 -1.18 -0.55
CA GLY A 63 5.96 -2.20 -1.14
C GLY A 63 5.66 -2.42 -2.62
N ARG A 64 6.45 -3.30 -3.24
CA ARG A 64 6.38 -3.66 -4.65
C ARG A 64 5.98 -5.11 -4.85
N THR A 65 5.27 -5.42 -5.94
CA THR A 65 5.04 -6.79 -6.40
C THR A 65 6.31 -7.40 -6.97
N GLU A 66 6.26 -8.68 -7.35
CA GLU A 66 7.23 -9.22 -8.29
C GLU A 66 7.09 -8.56 -9.67
N MET A 67 8.17 -8.61 -10.43
CA MET A 67 8.20 -8.30 -11.86
C MET A 67 7.72 -9.52 -12.64
N ILE A 68 6.87 -9.32 -13.66
CA ILE A 68 6.40 -10.39 -14.54
C ILE A 68 6.92 -10.14 -15.95
N LEU A 69 7.80 -11.01 -16.42
CA LEU A 69 8.43 -10.86 -17.73
C LEU A 69 7.43 -11.00 -18.90
N ASN A 70 7.52 -10.08 -19.85
CA ASN A 70 6.90 -10.07 -21.17
C ASN A 70 5.38 -10.27 -21.12
N CYS A 71 4.71 -9.52 -20.25
CA CYS A 71 3.29 -9.69 -19.94
C CYS A 71 2.53 -8.37 -19.86
N LEU A 72 1.63 -8.11 -20.82
CA LEU A 72 0.75 -6.93 -20.81
C LEU A 72 -0.49 -7.08 -19.89
N ASN A 73 -0.69 -8.26 -19.29
CA ASN A 73 -1.83 -8.55 -18.43
C ASN A 73 -1.38 -9.27 -17.14
N PRO A 74 -0.46 -8.68 -16.36
CA PRO A 74 0.13 -9.32 -15.21
C PRO A 74 -0.91 -9.61 -14.13
N LYS A 75 -0.81 -10.80 -13.54
CA LYS A 75 -1.50 -11.17 -12.29
C LYS A 75 -0.44 -11.42 -11.25
N PHE A 76 -0.28 -10.46 -10.34
CA PHE A 76 0.75 -10.55 -9.30
C PHE A 76 0.30 -11.52 -8.21
N ALA A 77 1.19 -12.44 -7.84
CA ALA A 77 1.02 -13.39 -6.75
C ALA A 77 1.21 -12.71 -5.40
N LYS A 78 2.05 -11.66 -5.31
CA LYS A 78 2.20 -10.91 -4.06
C LYS A 78 0.90 -10.22 -3.66
N ARG A 79 0.56 -10.36 -2.39
CA ARG A 79 -0.60 -9.72 -1.77
C ARG A 79 -0.16 -8.70 -0.75
N PHE A 80 -0.82 -7.55 -0.70
CA PHE A 80 -0.57 -6.53 0.32
C PHE A 80 -1.59 -6.65 1.44
N VAL A 81 -1.11 -6.84 2.67
CA VAL A 81 -1.96 -6.93 3.86
C VAL A 81 -1.89 -5.60 4.62
N ILE A 82 -2.99 -4.85 4.65
CA ILE A 82 -3.05 -3.49 5.20
C ILE A 82 -4.08 -3.44 6.33
N ASP A 83 -3.75 -2.74 7.41
CA ASP A 83 -4.70 -2.43 8.46
C ASP A 83 -5.62 -1.29 8.00
N TYR A 84 -6.92 -1.56 7.89
CA TYR A 84 -7.96 -0.59 7.57
C TYR A 84 -8.53 0.03 8.85
N TYR A 85 -8.42 1.35 8.96
CA TYR A 85 -8.95 2.17 10.03
C TYR A 85 -10.16 2.94 9.50
N PHE A 86 -11.36 2.60 9.98
CA PHE A 86 -12.62 3.21 9.52
C PHE A 86 -12.69 4.73 9.76
N GLU A 87 -11.94 5.22 10.74
CA GLU A 87 -11.87 6.63 11.12
C GLU A 87 -10.84 7.45 10.31
N THR A 88 -10.02 6.78 9.49
CA THR A 88 -8.92 7.41 8.75
C THR A 88 -9.12 7.26 7.25
N VAL A 89 -8.95 8.36 6.52
CA VAL A 89 -8.86 8.31 5.05
C VAL A 89 -7.47 7.82 4.66
N GLN A 90 -7.38 6.53 4.33
CA GLN A 90 -6.14 5.92 3.84
C GLN A 90 -6.14 5.93 2.31
N ARG A 91 -5.37 6.84 1.71
CA ARG A 91 -5.19 6.92 0.26
C ARG A 91 -4.16 5.89 -0.20
N LEU A 92 -4.46 5.21 -1.29
CA LEU A 92 -3.61 4.24 -1.96
C LEU A 92 -3.27 4.78 -3.35
N LYS A 93 -2.01 4.61 -3.76
CA LYS A 93 -1.53 4.91 -5.09
C LYS A 93 -0.79 3.68 -5.61
N PHE A 94 -1.29 3.12 -6.70
CA PHE A 94 -0.67 2.01 -7.41
C PHE A 94 0.03 2.58 -8.62
N CYS A 95 1.35 2.43 -8.71
CA CYS A 95 2.12 2.82 -9.88
C CYS A 95 2.63 1.55 -10.55
N VAL A 96 2.52 1.47 -11.87
CA VAL A 96 3.01 0.35 -12.68
C VAL A 96 4.15 0.85 -13.54
N TYR A 97 5.26 0.13 -13.50
CA TYR A 97 6.49 0.43 -14.22
C TYR A 97 6.84 -0.75 -15.12
N ASP A 98 7.42 -0.46 -16.28
CA ASP A 98 8.10 -1.40 -17.15
C ASP A 98 9.56 -1.47 -16.73
N ILE A 99 10.01 -2.64 -16.31
CA ILE A 99 11.35 -2.82 -15.75
C ILE A 99 12.26 -3.33 -16.86
N ASP A 100 13.00 -2.44 -17.51
CA ASP A 100 13.87 -2.78 -18.64
C ASP A 100 15.29 -3.20 -18.24
N ASN A 101 15.64 -3.03 -16.96
CA ASN A 101 16.99 -3.23 -16.44
C ASN A 101 17.01 -4.05 -15.15
N ASP A 102 18.14 -4.70 -14.87
CA ASP A 102 18.36 -5.49 -13.64
C ASP A 102 18.54 -4.62 -12.37
N THR A 103 18.33 -3.30 -12.47
CA THR A 103 18.48 -2.35 -11.36
C THR A 103 17.22 -2.25 -10.52
N TYR A 104 17.36 -2.12 -9.20
CA TYR A 104 16.23 -1.98 -8.28
C TYR A 104 15.64 -0.55 -8.24
N ASP A 105 16.32 0.42 -8.84
CA ASP A 105 15.92 1.83 -8.80
C ASP A 105 14.89 2.11 -9.90
N LEU A 106 13.71 2.60 -9.51
CA LEU A 106 12.60 2.87 -10.45
C LEU A 106 12.74 4.23 -11.16
N SER A 107 13.87 4.92 -10.98
CA SER A 107 14.07 6.26 -11.55
C SER A 107 14.27 6.23 -13.07
N ASP A 108 14.77 5.11 -13.58
CA ASP A 108 15.14 4.92 -14.97
C ASP A 108 14.17 4.00 -15.73
N ASP A 109 13.14 3.48 -15.03
CA ASP A 109 12.14 2.56 -15.56
C ASP A 109 10.95 3.30 -16.19
N ASP A 110 10.37 2.71 -17.24
CA ASP A 110 9.30 3.33 -18.02
C ASP A 110 7.96 3.29 -17.26
N PHE A 111 7.31 4.45 -17.11
CA PHE A 111 6.05 4.54 -16.38
C PHE A 111 4.85 4.14 -17.25
N LEU A 112 4.21 3.02 -16.90
CA LEU A 112 3.06 2.47 -17.65
C LEU A 112 1.71 3.03 -17.18
N GLY A 113 1.61 3.46 -15.92
CA GLY A 113 0.41 4.14 -15.42
C GLY A 113 0.23 4.09 -13.90
N GLU A 114 -0.75 4.86 -13.41
CA GLU A 114 -1.13 4.86 -12.00
C GLU A 114 -2.65 4.78 -11.75
N LEU A 115 -3.02 4.28 -10.57
CA LEU A 115 -4.36 4.40 -9.98
C LEU A 115 -4.25 4.97 -8.57
N GLU A 116 -4.97 6.07 -8.31
CA GLU A 116 -5.24 6.52 -6.93
C GLU A 116 -6.65 6.11 -6.50
N CYS A 117 -6.77 5.56 -5.29
CA CYS A 117 -8.06 5.32 -4.65
C CYS A 117 -7.92 5.45 -3.12
N THR A 118 -9.02 5.32 -2.38
CA THR A 118 -8.96 5.17 -0.91
C THR A 118 -9.24 3.73 -0.53
N LEU A 119 -8.61 3.26 0.55
CA LEU A 119 -8.84 1.91 1.08
C LEU A 119 -10.32 1.68 1.42
N GLY A 120 -11.05 2.74 1.79
CA GLY A 120 -12.50 2.69 2.01
C GLY A 120 -13.36 2.57 0.73
N GLN A 121 -12.83 2.93 -0.45
CA GLN A 121 -13.51 2.75 -1.74
C GLN A 121 -13.26 1.36 -2.34
N VAL A 122 -12.22 0.64 -1.89
CA VAL A 122 -11.90 -0.70 -2.38
C VAL A 122 -12.90 -1.70 -1.78
N SER A 123 -13.92 -2.07 -2.54
CA SER A 123 -14.80 -3.19 -2.18
C SER A 123 -14.03 -4.50 -2.41
N PHE A 124 -13.69 -5.21 -1.34
CA PHE A 124 -12.87 -6.45 -1.32
C PHE A 124 -13.42 -7.56 -2.24
N PRO A 125 -12.59 -8.49 -2.79
CA PRO A 125 -11.20 -8.83 -2.45
C PRO A 125 -10.15 -8.68 -3.59
N PHE A 126 -10.51 -8.13 -4.75
CA PHE A 126 -9.62 -8.05 -5.92
C PHE A 126 -9.58 -6.64 -6.52
N ILE A 127 -8.40 -6.03 -6.60
CA ILE A 127 -8.19 -4.78 -7.33
C ILE A 127 -7.74 -5.13 -8.74
N ARG A 128 -8.59 -4.82 -9.73
CA ARG A 128 -8.27 -4.93 -11.15
C ARG A 128 -7.95 -3.55 -11.69
N LEU A 129 -6.68 -3.31 -12.02
CA LEU A 129 -6.22 -2.10 -12.66
C LEU A 129 -6.51 -2.21 -14.17
N LEU A 130 -7.54 -1.49 -14.64
CA LEU A 130 -7.86 -1.38 -16.05
C LEU A 130 -7.23 -0.12 -16.60
N PHE A 131 -6.11 -0.26 -17.29
CA PHE A 131 -5.52 0.83 -18.05
C PHE A 131 -6.25 0.90 -19.39
N LYS A 132 -7.00 1.97 -19.60
CA LYS A 132 -7.76 2.20 -20.82
C LYS A 132 -6.94 3.13 -21.71
N HIS A 133 -6.56 2.63 -22.88
CA HIS A 133 -5.80 3.37 -23.87
C HIS A 133 -6.63 4.47 -24.54
#